data_AF-A0AA37GXN5-F1
#
_entry.id   AF-A0AA37GXN5-F1
#
_cell.length_a   1.000
_cell.length_b   1.000
_cell.length_c   1.000
_cell.angle_alpha   90.00
_cell.angle_beta   90.00
_cell.angle_gamma   90.00
#
_symmetry.space_group_name_H-M   'P 1'
#
loop_
_entity.id
_entity.type
_entity.pdbx_description
1 polymer ?
#
loop_
_entity_poly.entity_id
_entity_poly.type
_entity_poly.pdbx_seq_one_letter_code
_entity_poly.pdbx_strand_id
1 'polypeptide(L)'
;MADFWFAEIDFFFALNPGLERDCSNIYPNTEYCTDGCRCGPQFGNAPCAYGSLPCCSSQTWKCGETYEDCAPGTCYEGLCPGDAVWSTDGTCDTGHDNRQCAGKWGDCCNQDGWCGTGPEFCGKYACQMGNCTAPIVPVLSSSVPVSFPPVTESFAQSTTATSLSPSSTAGSNA
;
A
#
# COMPACT_ATOMS: atom_id res chain seq x y z
N MET A 1 3.87 4.00 30.86
CA MET A 1 4.24 2.68 30.30
C MET A 1 5.71 2.66 29.88
N ALA A 2 6.60 3.07 30.80
CA ALA A 2 8.06 2.94 30.75
C ALA A 2 8.59 2.57 32.16
N ASP A 3 7.73 1.96 32.98
CA ASP A 3 7.92 1.85 34.43
C ASP A 3 8.08 0.38 34.88
N PHE A 4 8.14 -0.58 33.95
CA PHE A 4 8.28 -2.02 34.27
C PHE A 4 9.46 -2.74 33.62
N TRP A 5 10.21 -2.11 32.71
CA TRP A 5 11.46 -2.65 32.16
C TRP A 5 12.50 -1.52 32.08
N PHE A 6 13.41 -1.49 33.06
CA PHE A 6 14.52 -0.54 33.16
C PHE A 6 15.57 -0.75 32.04
N ALA A 7 15.22 -0.41 30.81
CA ALA A 7 16.24 0.12 29.91
C ALA A 7 16.33 1.62 30.22
N GLU A 8 17.27 2.02 31.07
CA GLU A 8 17.60 3.44 31.28
C GLU A 8 17.80 4.09 29.91
N ILE A 9 17.40 5.36 29.76
CA ILE A 9 17.54 6.07 28.48
C ILE A 9 18.99 6.05 27.98
N ASP A 10 19.94 5.93 28.90
CA ASP A 10 21.37 5.71 28.64
C ASP A 10 21.65 4.41 27.89
N PHE A 11 20.94 3.32 28.20
CA PHE A 11 21.07 2.05 27.49
C PHE A 11 20.58 2.15 26.04
N PHE A 12 19.51 2.92 25.79
CA PHE A 12 19.04 3.20 24.43
C PHE A 12 20.10 3.95 23.62
N PHE A 13 20.75 4.98 24.18
CA PHE A 13 21.84 5.67 23.49
C PHE A 13 23.13 4.83 23.40
N ALA A 14 23.36 3.91 24.34
CA ALA A 14 24.50 2.99 24.28
C ALA A 14 24.35 1.94 23.16
N LEU A 15 23.13 1.46 22.92
CA LEU A 15 22.83 0.58 21.79
C LEU A 15 22.83 1.32 20.45
N ASN A 16 22.55 2.63 20.48
CA ASN A 16 22.44 3.48 19.30
C ASN A 16 23.44 4.64 19.37
N PRO A 17 24.76 4.37 19.32
CA PRO A 17 25.80 5.38 19.54
C PRO A 17 25.86 6.46 18.45
N GLY A 18 25.14 6.27 17.34
CA GLY A 18 24.95 7.26 16.29
C GLY A 18 23.83 8.26 16.57
N LEU A 19 23.11 8.17 17.69
CA LEU A 19 22.07 9.13 18.10
C LEU A 19 22.60 10.10 19.16
N GLU A 20 22.32 11.38 18.96
CA GLU A 20 22.59 12.44 19.93
C GLU A 20 21.46 12.53 20.95
N ARG A 21 21.83 12.82 22.22
CA ARG A 21 20.89 12.84 23.35
C ARG A 21 19.86 13.96 23.28
N ASP A 22 20.14 14.98 22.50
CA ASP A 22 19.28 16.14 22.25
C ASP A 22 18.43 15.97 20.98
N CYS A 23 18.48 14.80 20.34
CA CYS A 23 17.78 14.46 19.10
C CYS A 23 18.19 15.32 17.89
N SER A 24 19.27 16.10 17.96
CA SER A 24 19.69 17.04 16.91
C SER A 24 20.09 16.34 15.60
N ASN A 25 20.46 15.06 15.68
CA ASN A 25 20.91 14.26 14.54
C ASN A 25 19.90 13.19 14.09
N ILE A 26 18.65 13.28 14.55
CA ILE A 26 17.55 12.48 14.01
C ILE A 26 17.10 13.13 12.71
N TYR A 27 17.53 12.53 11.59
CA TYR A 27 17.15 12.97 10.26
C TYR A 27 15.87 12.26 9.78
N PRO A 28 15.10 12.89 8.88
CA PRO A 28 14.10 12.17 8.08
C PRO A 28 14.76 10.94 7.42
N ASN A 29 14.09 9.78 7.42
CA ASN A 29 14.60 8.44 7.03
C ASN A 29 15.41 7.64 8.06
N THR A 30 15.45 8.04 9.32
CA THR A 30 16.09 7.22 10.36
C THR A 30 15.05 6.50 11.22
N GLU A 31 15.40 5.33 11.76
CA GLU A 31 14.53 4.39 12.50
C GLU A 31 13.88 4.97 13.78
N TYR A 32 14.18 6.23 14.12
CA TYR A 32 13.78 6.86 15.38
C TYR A 32 12.71 7.92 15.16
N CYS A 33 11.47 7.49 15.00
CA CYS A 33 10.31 8.38 14.94
C CYS A 33 9.39 8.12 16.13
N THR A 34 9.39 9.04 17.08
CA THR A 34 8.44 9.03 18.21
C THR A 34 7.26 9.94 17.87
N ASP A 35 6.18 9.30 17.41
CA ASP A 35 4.83 9.85 17.22
C ASP A 35 4.59 10.66 15.92
N GLY A 36 3.93 10.02 14.94
CA GLY A 36 3.31 10.66 13.78
C GLY A 36 4.26 11.34 12.79
N CYS A 37 5.21 10.58 12.24
CA CYS A 37 6.17 11.06 11.23
C CYS A 37 5.44 11.79 10.12
N ARG A 38 5.77 13.07 9.92
CA ARG A 38 5.18 13.88 8.87
C ARG A 38 5.94 13.63 7.57
N CYS A 39 5.21 13.55 6.46
CA CYS A 39 5.78 13.19 5.18
C CYS A 39 5.22 14.01 4.02
N GLY A 40 5.88 13.94 2.86
CA GLY A 40 5.43 14.57 1.63
C GLY A 40 5.79 16.07 1.52
N PRO A 41 5.28 16.76 0.49
CA PRO A 41 5.73 18.08 0.06
C PRO A 41 5.56 19.18 1.11
N GLN A 42 4.56 19.04 1.98
CA GLN A 42 4.30 20.00 3.06
C GLN A 42 5.39 19.98 4.15
N PHE A 43 6.19 18.90 4.20
CA PHE A 43 7.24 18.70 5.20
C PHE A 43 8.61 18.54 4.54
N GLY A 44 8.84 19.31 3.48
CA GLY A 44 10.13 19.33 2.78
C GLY A 44 10.41 18.07 1.97
N ASN A 45 9.36 17.41 1.46
CA ASN A 45 9.45 16.09 0.83
C ASN A 45 10.09 15.06 1.76
N ALA A 46 9.80 15.14 3.06
CA ALA A 46 10.25 14.14 4.03
C ALA A 46 9.59 12.79 3.68
N PRO A 47 10.38 11.75 3.44
CA PRO A 47 9.85 10.42 3.18
C PRO A 47 9.56 9.65 4.47
N CYS A 48 8.85 8.54 4.33
CA CYS A 48 8.58 7.61 5.42
C CYS A 48 9.69 6.57 5.60
N ALA A 49 9.92 6.14 6.85
CA ALA A 49 10.86 5.07 7.14
C ALA A 49 10.33 3.72 6.61
N TYR A 50 11.20 2.97 5.93
CA TYR A 50 10.85 1.64 5.43
C TYR A 50 10.65 0.65 6.59
N GLY A 51 9.62 -0.21 6.50
CA GLY A 51 9.32 -1.24 7.50
C GLY A 51 7.92 -1.06 8.10
N SER A 52 7.82 -0.35 9.22
CA SER A 52 6.60 -0.28 10.04
C SER A 52 5.61 0.82 9.65
N LEU A 53 6.01 1.82 8.87
CA LEU A 53 5.12 2.90 8.39
C LEU A 53 5.46 3.26 6.94
N PRO A 54 5.31 2.32 5.99
CA PRO A 54 5.96 2.42 4.69
C PRO A 54 5.30 3.40 3.72
N CYS A 55 4.12 3.96 4.01
CA CYS A 55 3.35 4.80 3.10
C CYS A 55 3.14 6.20 3.65
N CYS A 56 3.26 7.22 2.80
CA CYS A 56 2.86 8.58 3.13
C CYS A 56 1.41 8.81 2.71
N SER A 57 0.51 9.09 3.65
CA SER A 57 -0.89 9.41 3.34
C SER A 57 -1.04 10.87 2.91
N SER A 58 -1.61 11.13 1.73
CA SER A 58 -1.91 12.49 1.23
C SER A 58 -3.01 13.19 2.03
N GLN A 59 -3.75 12.45 2.85
CA GLN A 59 -4.85 12.99 3.66
C GLN A 59 -4.37 13.56 4.97
N THR A 60 -3.50 12.81 5.65
CA THR A 60 -3.02 13.16 7.00
C THR A 60 -1.60 13.72 6.97
N TRP A 61 -0.89 13.54 5.85
CA TRP A 61 0.54 13.81 5.69
C TRP A 61 1.37 13.15 6.79
N LYS A 62 0.95 11.93 7.16
CA LYS A 62 1.62 11.07 8.12
C LYS A 62 2.01 9.76 7.48
N CYS A 63 3.10 9.20 7.98
CA CYS A 63 3.48 7.84 7.66
C CYS A 63 2.52 6.85 8.31
N GLY A 64 2.09 5.88 7.53
CA GLY A 64 1.11 4.85 7.92
C GLY A 64 1.45 3.50 7.29
N GLU A 65 0.85 2.46 7.87
CA GLU A 65 0.92 1.08 7.39
C GLU A 65 -0.46 0.47 7.14
N THR A 66 -1.53 1.23 7.41
CA THR A 66 -2.88 0.75 7.19
C THR A 66 -3.16 0.64 5.70
N TYR A 67 -4.10 -0.23 5.34
CA TYR A 67 -4.57 -0.32 3.97
C TYR A 67 -5.05 1.04 3.46
N GLU A 68 -5.72 1.82 4.31
CA GLU A 68 -6.26 3.13 3.98
C GLU A 68 -5.16 4.15 3.66
N ASP A 69 -4.06 4.15 4.43
CA ASP A 69 -2.91 5.04 4.19
C ASP A 69 -2.18 4.70 2.89
N CYS A 70 -2.08 3.41 2.57
CA CYS A 70 -1.40 2.88 1.39
C CYS A 70 -2.31 2.73 0.16
N ALA A 71 -3.62 2.99 0.27
CA ALA A 71 -4.58 2.75 -0.80
C ALA A 71 -4.33 3.67 -2.01
N PRO A 72 -4.60 3.18 -3.24
CA PRO A 72 -4.66 4.03 -4.42
C PRO A 72 -5.57 5.24 -4.20
N GLY A 73 -5.06 6.42 -4.54
CA GLY A 73 -5.73 7.70 -4.35
C GLY A 73 -5.65 8.31 -2.94
N THR A 74 -5.03 7.61 -1.99
CA THR A 74 -4.64 8.16 -0.68
C THR A 74 -3.14 8.21 -0.52
N CYS A 75 -2.43 7.17 -0.96
CA CYS A 75 -0.99 7.12 -0.82
C CYS A 75 -0.32 8.14 -1.74
N TYR A 76 0.53 9.00 -1.18
CA TYR A 76 1.34 9.97 -1.91
C TYR A 76 2.66 9.37 -2.38
N GLU A 77 3.37 8.66 -1.51
CA GLU A 77 4.65 8.00 -1.81
C GLU A 77 4.94 6.85 -0.83
N GLY A 78 6.04 6.13 -1.05
CA GLY A 78 6.49 5.04 -0.18
C GLY A 78 6.30 3.67 -0.84
N LEU A 79 5.77 2.69 -0.09
CA LEU A 79 5.49 1.34 -0.60
C LEU A 79 4.17 1.27 -1.39
N CYS A 80 3.97 2.23 -2.29
CA CYS A 80 2.82 2.33 -3.18
C CYS A 80 3.24 3.06 -4.47
N PRO A 81 2.50 2.92 -5.58
CA PRO A 81 2.73 3.74 -6.77
C PRO A 81 2.59 5.25 -6.53
N GLY A 82 1.77 5.62 -5.54
CA GLY A 82 1.66 6.99 -5.07
C GLY A 82 1.01 7.96 -6.06
N ASP A 83 1.28 9.25 -5.82
CA ASP A 83 0.94 10.41 -6.65
C ASP A 83 1.44 10.28 -8.09
N ALA A 84 2.53 9.54 -8.31
CA ALA A 84 3.12 9.34 -9.63
C ALA A 84 2.23 8.53 -10.58
N VAL A 85 1.25 7.79 -10.05
CA VAL A 85 0.32 6.98 -10.84
C VAL A 85 -1.13 7.33 -10.53
N TRP A 86 -1.47 7.45 -9.24
CA TRP A 86 -2.85 7.65 -8.79
C TRP A 86 -3.07 9.07 -8.31
N SER A 87 -4.20 9.64 -8.70
CA SER A 87 -4.65 10.96 -8.26
C SER A 87 -4.86 10.97 -6.75
N THR A 88 -4.19 11.88 -6.04
CA THR A 88 -4.35 12.05 -4.58
C THR A 88 -5.28 13.21 -4.20
N ASP A 89 -5.69 14.02 -5.18
CA ASP A 89 -6.53 15.22 -5.05
C ASP A 89 -7.78 15.21 -5.94
N GLY A 90 -8.00 14.13 -6.70
CA GLY A 90 -9.12 13.96 -7.60
C GLY A 90 -8.92 14.55 -8.99
N THR A 91 -7.76 15.17 -9.28
CA THR A 91 -7.42 15.63 -10.63
C THR A 91 -6.79 14.51 -11.46
N CYS A 92 -7.04 14.53 -12.76
CA CYS A 92 -6.52 13.59 -13.73
C CYS A 92 -6.39 14.29 -15.08
N ASP A 93 -5.72 13.66 -16.06
CA ASP A 93 -5.41 14.17 -17.41
C ASP A 93 -3.92 14.50 -17.66
N THR A 94 -3.62 14.91 -18.89
CA THR A 94 -2.29 15.34 -19.34
C THR A 94 -1.77 16.62 -18.67
N GLY A 95 -2.67 17.45 -18.13
CA GLY A 95 -2.34 18.65 -17.36
C GLY A 95 -1.96 18.35 -15.91
N HIS A 96 -2.29 17.14 -15.42
CA HIS A 96 -2.02 16.67 -14.06
C HIS A 96 -1.17 15.39 -14.08
N ASP A 97 -0.02 15.45 -14.76
CA ASP A 97 0.97 14.37 -14.83
C ASP A 97 0.46 13.02 -15.38
N ASN A 98 -0.68 13.00 -16.07
CA ASN A 98 -1.38 11.77 -16.51
C ASN A 98 -1.81 10.87 -15.34
N ARG A 99 -2.06 11.45 -14.17
CA ARG A 99 -2.57 10.71 -13.00
C ARG A 99 -3.87 10.00 -13.32
N GLN A 100 -3.97 8.76 -12.86
CA GLN A 100 -5.14 7.89 -13.01
C GLN A 100 -6.04 7.99 -11.78
N CYS A 101 -7.34 7.76 -11.98
CA CYS A 101 -8.32 7.75 -10.91
C CYS A 101 -8.36 6.38 -10.24
N ALA A 102 -8.42 6.35 -8.90
CA ALA A 102 -8.67 5.14 -8.14
C ALA A 102 -9.21 5.45 -6.73
N GLY A 103 -9.76 4.41 -6.09
CA GLY A 103 -10.15 4.44 -4.69
C GLY A 103 -11.29 5.42 -4.44
N LYS A 104 -11.10 6.31 -3.46
CA LYS A 104 -12.14 7.28 -3.07
C LYS A 104 -12.50 8.27 -4.18
N TRP A 105 -11.63 8.45 -5.17
CA TRP A 105 -11.84 9.35 -6.29
C TRP A 105 -12.65 8.73 -7.43
N GLY A 106 -12.92 7.42 -7.39
CA GLY A 106 -13.55 6.69 -8.49
C GLY A 106 -12.55 6.24 -9.56
N ASP A 107 -13.06 5.60 -10.60
CA ASP A 107 -12.24 4.88 -11.59
C ASP A 107 -12.25 5.54 -12.98
N CYS A 108 -12.93 6.68 -13.13
CA CYS A 108 -13.08 7.39 -14.39
C CYS A 108 -12.58 8.81 -14.28
N CYS A 109 -11.78 9.23 -15.27
CA CYS A 109 -11.41 10.60 -15.49
C CYS A 109 -12.37 11.21 -16.51
N ASN A 110 -13.06 12.29 -16.15
CA ASN A 110 -13.95 12.98 -17.06
C ASN A 110 -13.17 13.98 -17.96
N GLN A 111 -13.85 14.54 -18.97
CA GLN A 111 -13.27 15.51 -19.91
C GLN A 111 -12.83 16.84 -19.28
N ASP A 112 -13.32 17.12 -18.07
CA ASP A 112 -12.93 18.31 -17.30
C ASP A 112 -11.68 18.06 -16.43
N GLY A 113 -11.09 16.86 -16.49
CA GLY A 113 -9.90 16.49 -15.72
C GLY A 113 -10.19 16.10 -14.27
N TRP A 114 -11.39 15.61 -13.98
CA TRP A 114 -11.81 15.19 -12.63
C TRP A 114 -12.10 13.69 -12.56
N CYS A 115 -11.65 13.10 -11.46
CA CYS A 115 -11.96 11.74 -11.08
C CYS A 115 -13.37 11.61 -10.51
N GLY A 116 -14.07 10.55 -10.89
CA GLY A 116 -15.34 10.19 -10.28
C GLY A 116 -15.90 8.87 -10.77
N THR A 117 -17.15 8.65 -10.41
CA THR A 117 -17.93 7.46 -10.75
C THR A 117 -19.30 7.86 -11.30
N GLY A 118 -19.89 7.02 -12.14
CA GLY A 118 -21.23 7.23 -12.69
C GLY A 118 -21.23 7.95 -14.04
N PRO A 119 -22.40 8.19 -14.64
CA PRO A 119 -22.50 8.62 -16.03
C PRO A 119 -21.82 9.95 -16.36
N GLU A 120 -21.77 10.89 -15.41
CA GLU A 120 -21.13 12.20 -15.57
C GLU A 120 -19.59 12.12 -15.61
N PHE A 121 -19.01 11.01 -15.15
CA PHE A 121 -17.56 10.78 -15.18
C PHE A 121 -17.18 9.67 -16.15
N CYS A 122 -17.95 8.58 -16.14
CA CYS A 122 -17.71 7.36 -16.89
C CYS A 122 -18.50 7.26 -18.20
N GLY A 123 -19.40 8.20 -18.51
CA GLY A 123 -20.23 8.14 -19.71
C GLY A 123 -19.42 8.25 -21.01
N LYS A 124 -19.94 7.71 -22.11
CA LYS A 124 -19.27 7.64 -23.43
C LYS A 124 -18.65 8.98 -23.91
N TYR A 125 -19.33 10.09 -23.63
CA TYR A 125 -18.89 11.44 -24.04
C TYR A 125 -18.41 12.28 -22.86
N ALA A 126 -18.39 11.72 -21.66
CA ALA A 126 -17.92 12.40 -20.46
C ALA A 126 -16.55 11.87 -20.03
N CYS A 127 -16.29 10.58 -20.24
CA CYS A 127 -15.06 9.91 -19.83
C CYS A 127 -13.98 10.04 -20.88
N GLN A 128 -12.77 10.41 -20.45
CA GLN A 128 -11.58 10.45 -21.31
C GLN A 128 -10.62 9.30 -21.02
N MET A 129 -10.55 8.81 -19.78
CA MET A 129 -9.65 7.74 -19.36
C MET A 129 -10.21 6.97 -18.16
N GLY A 130 -9.76 5.73 -17.98
CA GLY A 130 -10.19 4.86 -16.89
C GLY A 130 -11.30 3.92 -17.34
N ASN A 131 -12.24 3.62 -16.43
CA ASN A 131 -13.31 2.66 -16.66
C ASN A 131 -14.50 3.26 -17.43
N CYS A 132 -14.23 3.82 -18.62
CA CYS A 132 -15.24 4.45 -19.45
C CYS A 132 -16.29 3.45 -19.92
N THR A 133 -17.55 3.85 -19.87
CA THR A 133 -18.69 3.08 -20.38
C THR A 133 -18.63 3.07 -21.90
N ALA A 134 -18.26 1.93 -22.47
CA ALA A 134 -18.48 1.69 -23.88
C ALA A 134 -19.99 1.63 -24.15
N PRO A 135 -20.47 2.06 -25.33
CA PRO A 135 -21.83 1.74 -25.72
C PRO A 135 -22.01 0.22 -25.61
N ILE A 136 -23.03 -0.22 -24.86
CA ILE A 136 -23.49 -1.59 -24.92
C ILE A 136 -23.93 -1.84 -26.36
N VAL A 137 -23.03 -2.34 -27.21
CA VAL A 137 -23.48 -3.18 -28.32
C VAL A 137 -24.30 -4.28 -27.64
N PRO A 138 -25.59 -4.47 -27.98
CA PRO A 138 -26.32 -5.60 -27.47
C PRO A 138 -25.50 -6.82 -27.90
N VAL A 139 -24.82 -7.45 -26.96
CA VAL A 139 -24.27 -8.77 -27.19
C VAL A 139 -25.48 -9.60 -27.56
N LEU A 140 -25.59 -10.00 -28.83
CA LEU A 140 -26.47 -11.11 -29.18
C LEU A 140 -25.99 -12.23 -28.27
N SER A 141 -26.80 -12.55 -27.27
CA SER A 141 -26.53 -13.62 -26.32
C SER A 141 -26.57 -14.92 -27.12
N SER A 142 -25.46 -15.25 -27.77
CA SER A 142 -25.22 -16.56 -28.33
C SER A 142 -24.95 -17.44 -27.12
N SER A 143 -26.02 -18.03 -26.60
CA SER A 143 -25.96 -19.15 -25.68
C SER A 143 -25.33 -20.33 -26.42
N VAL A 144 -24.00 -20.35 -26.50
CA VAL A 144 -23.27 -21.55 -26.86
C VAL A 144 -23.24 -22.39 -25.59
N PRO A 145 -23.92 -23.56 -25.54
CA PRO A 145 -23.82 -24.42 -24.38
C PRO A 145 -22.38 -24.91 -24.25
N VAL A 146 -21.69 -24.45 -23.21
CA VAL A 146 -20.38 -24.99 -22.83
C VAL A 146 -20.64 -26.36 -22.22
N SER A 147 -20.48 -27.40 -23.05
CA SER A 147 -20.47 -28.78 -22.57
C SER A 147 -19.16 -29.01 -21.82
N PHE A 148 -19.21 -28.93 -20.49
CA PHE A 148 -18.09 -29.33 -19.65
C PHE A 148 -17.99 -30.87 -19.70
N PRO A 149 -16.86 -31.44 -20.13
CA PRO A 149 -16.65 -32.87 -19.96
C PRO A 149 -16.66 -33.21 -18.46
N PRO A 150 -17.17 -34.39 -18.07
CA PRO A 150 -17.16 -34.81 -16.67
C PRO A 150 -15.72 -34.85 -16.16
N VAL A 151 -15.44 -34.06 -15.13
CA VAL A 151 -14.20 -34.13 -14.37
C VAL A 151 -14.22 -35.44 -13.58
N THR A 152 -13.53 -36.45 -14.09
CA THR A 152 -13.22 -37.65 -13.34
C THR A 152 -12.16 -37.28 -12.31
N GLU A 153 -12.54 -37.27 -11.03
CA GLU A 153 -11.64 -37.03 -9.91
C GLU A 153 -10.47 -38.03 -9.93
N SER A 154 -9.26 -37.50 -9.89
CA SER A 154 -8.11 -38.19 -9.31
C SER A 154 -7.34 -37.18 -8.47
N PHE A 155 -7.86 -36.98 -7.27
CA PHE A 155 -7.20 -36.26 -6.20
C PHE A 155 -6.07 -37.15 -5.65
N ALA A 156 -4.89 -37.11 -6.28
CA ALA A 156 -3.67 -37.57 -5.65
C ALA A 156 -3.13 -36.43 -4.78
N GLN A 157 -3.44 -36.48 -3.48
CA GLN A 157 -2.89 -35.57 -2.47
C GLN A 157 -1.37 -35.75 -2.42
N SER A 158 -0.63 -34.70 -2.80
CA SER A 158 0.81 -34.63 -2.58
C SER A 158 1.08 -33.81 -1.32
N THR A 159 0.98 -34.45 -0.16
CA THR A 159 1.43 -33.90 1.12
C THR A 159 2.91 -34.24 1.30
N THR A 160 3.80 -33.30 1.01
CA THR A 160 5.19 -33.40 1.46
C THR A 160 5.30 -32.67 2.80
N ALA A 161 5.10 -33.41 3.89
CA ALA A 161 5.46 -32.99 5.23
C ALA A 161 6.95 -33.31 5.45
N THR A 162 7.79 -32.27 5.44
CA THR A 162 9.19 -32.42 5.83
C THR A 162 9.28 -32.44 7.35
N SER A 163 9.40 -33.64 7.91
CA SER A 163 9.70 -33.86 9.32
C SER A 163 11.20 -33.68 9.58
N LEU A 164 11.58 -32.63 10.31
CA LEU A 164 12.89 -32.54 10.94
C LEU A 164 12.74 -33.00 12.41
N SER A 165 13.36 -34.14 12.71
CA SER A 165 13.37 -34.78 14.01
C SER A 165 14.22 -34.00 15.03
N PRO A 166 13.85 -33.98 16.32
CA PRO A 166 14.75 -33.59 17.40
C PRO A 166 15.69 -34.74 17.77
N SER A 167 17.00 -34.53 17.66
CA SER A 167 18.02 -35.42 18.19
C SER A 167 18.19 -35.19 19.69
N SER A 168 17.62 -36.07 20.49
CA SER A 168 17.96 -36.25 21.90
C SER A 168 19.21 -37.12 21.99
N THR A 169 20.28 -36.61 22.58
CA THR A 169 21.39 -37.45 23.06
C THR A 169 21.51 -37.27 24.56
N ALA A 170 21.10 -38.31 25.30
CA ALA A 170 21.46 -38.50 26.70
C ALA A 170 22.66 -39.45 26.73
N GLY A 171 23.73 -39.05 27.43
CA GLY A 171 24.92 -39.87 27.67
C GLY A 171 25.62 -39.39 28.93
N SER A 172 25.50 -40.18 29.99
CA SER A 172 26.06 -39.96 31.33
C SER A 172 27.52 -40.42 31.45
N ASN A 173 28.18 -39.91 32.50
CA ASN A 173 29.36 -40.44 33.22
C ASN A 173 30.76 -40.11 32.68
N ALA A 174 31.50 -39.27 33.42
CA ALA A 174 32.57 -39.67 34.34
C ALA A 174 33.08 -38.44 35.12
#